data_AF-A0A974XH24-F1
#
_entry.id   AF-A0A974XH24-F1
#
_cell.length_a   1.000
_cell.length_b   1.000
_cell.length_c   1.000
_cell.angle_alpha   90.00
_cell.angle_beta   90.00
_cell.angle_gamma   90.00
#
_symmetry.space_group_name_H-M   'P 1'
#
loop_
_entity.id
_entity.type
_entity.pdbx_description
1 polymer ?
#
loop_
_entity_poly.entity_id
_entity_poly.type
_entity_poly.pdbx_seq_one_letter_code
_entity_poly.pdbx_strand_id
1 'polypeptide(L)'
;MKYCDNLIEMKGIITEVHDGCVAIEFKGRLGTLRIPKRMLISDYELKEGLEIGLKMSFIEVLSDKIDEKYKKNIEAKKERCE
;
A
#
# COMPACT_ATOMS: atom_id res chain seq x y z
N MET A 1 -7.71 7.61 -21.05
CA MET A 1 -7.85 8.19 -19.70
C MET A 1 -9.24 7.82 -19.20
N LYS A 2 -9.34 6.88 -18.25
CA LYS A 2 -10.63 6.54 -17.62
C LYS A 2 -10.46 6.62 -16.12
N TYR A 3 -10.59 7.84 -15.60
CA TYR A 3 -10.91 8.05 -14.19
C TYR A 3 -12.39 7.75 -14.02
N CYS A 4 -12.70 6.60 -13.43
CA CYS A 4 -14.00 6.37 -12.82
C CYS A 4 -13.82 6.68 -11.33
N ASP A 5 -14.19 7.89 -10.92
CA ASP A 5 -14.19 8.31 -9.53
C ASP A 5 -15.24 7.54 -8.72
N ASN A 6 -14.84 6.37 -8.23
CA ASN A 6 -15.47 5.73 -7.09
C ASN A 6 -14.41 5.73 -5.99
N LEU A 7 -14.48 6.67 -5.04
CA LEU A 7 -13.58 6.68 -3.90
C LEU A 7 -13.83 5.41 -3.07
N ILE A 8 -12.85 4.50 -3.06
CA ILE A 8 -12.92 3.29 -2.25
C ILE A 8 -12.29 3.59 -0.90
N GLU A 9 -13.05 3.40 0.17
CA GLU A 9 -12.56 3.56 1.53
C GLU A 9 -11.96 2.25 2.02
N MET A 10 -10.67 2.26 2.33
CA MET A 10 -9.95 1.13 2.91
C MET A 10 -9.56 1.42 4.35
N LYS A 11 -9.77 0.43 5.21
CA LYS A 11 -9.42 0.52 6.63
C LYS A 11 -8.17 -0.30 6.93
N GLY A 12 -7.35 0.19 7.84
CA GLY A 12 -6.12 -0.48 8.26
C GLY A 12 -5.81 -0.22 9.73
N ILE A 13 -4.73 -0.83 10.20
CA ILE A 13 -4.18 -0.63 11.54
C ILE A 13 -2.72 -0.22 11.38
N ILE A 14 -2.29 0.76 12.17
CA ILE A 14 -0.88 1.12 12.28
C ILE A 14 -0.16 0.00 13.05
N THR A 15 0.73 -0.73 12.38
CA THR A 15 1.49 -1.81 13.02
C THR A 15 2.81 -1.29 13.59
N GLU A 16 3.44 -0.31 12.93
CA GLU A 16 4.75 0.24 13.35
C GLU A 16 4.79 1.75 13.11
N VAL A 17 5.36 2.49 14.07
CA VAL A 17 5.59 3.93 13.97
C VAL A 17 7.08 4.21 14.08
N HIS A 18 7.68 4.73 13.01
CA HIS A 18 9.07 5.18 13.00
C HIS A 18 9.14 6.71 12.87
N ASP A 19 10.27 7.34 13.20
CA ASP A 19 10.42 8.81 13.17
C ASP A 19 10.02 9.48 11.84
N GLY A 20 10.18 8.79 10.70
CA GLY A 20 9.84 9.33 9.38
C GLY A 20 8.69 8.64 8.64
N CYS A 21 8.31 7.41 9.01
CA CYS A 21 7.33 6.60 8.27
C CYS A 21 6.43 5.81 9.20
N VAL A 22 5.27 5.43 8.68
CA VAL A 22 4.30 4.60 9.37
C VAL A 22 3.98 3.40 8.50
N ALA A 23 4.01 2.21 9.10
CA ALA A 23 3.57 0.99 8.47
C ALA A 23 2.10 0.74 8.81
N ILE A 24 1.30 0.55 7.77
CA ILE A 24 -0.14 0.35 7.88
C ILE A 24 -0.44 -1.03 7.30
N GLU A 25 -1.06 -1.89 8.10
CA GLU A 25 -1.61 -3.14 7.62
C GLU A 25 -3.09 -2.95 7.28
N PHE A 26 -3.45 -3.20 6.02
CA PHE A 26 -4.84 -3.08 5.60
C PHE A 26 -5.64 -4.30 6.04
N LYS A 27 -6.84 -4.03 6.58
CA LYS A 27 -7.79 -5.09 6.91
C LYS A 27 -8.16 -5.84 5.62
N GLY A 28 -8.30 -7.15 5.73
CA GLY A 28 -8.61 -8.01 4.57
C GLY A 28 -7.39 -8.54 3.81
N ARG A 29 -6.19 -8.55 4.42
CA ARG A 29 -4.94 -9.09 3.83
C ARG A 29 -4.54 -8.43 2.52
N LEU A 30 -4.85 -7.14 2.39
CA LEU A 30 -4.47 -6.34 1.22
C LEU A 30 -2.99 -5.93 1.25
N GLY A 31 -2.29 -6.35 2.31
CA GLY A 31 -0.86 -6.15 2.49
C GLY A 31 -0.57 -4.97 3.40
N THR A 32 0.71 -4.61 3.43
CA THR A 32 1.24 -3.53 4.26
C THR A 32 1.66 -2.37 3.35
N LEU A 33 1.24 -1.17 3.70
CA LEU A 33 1.63 0.06 3.02
C LEU A 33 2.46 0.91 3.98
N ARG A 34 3.61 1.38 3.51
CA ARG A 34 4.48 2.28 4.26
C ARG A 34 4.38 3.67 3.66
N ILE A 35 3.98 4.63 4.47
CA ILE A 35 3.75 6.01 4.05
C ILE A 35 4.57 6.96 4.95
N PRO A 36 5.12 8.06 4.42
CA PRO A 36 5.70 9.12 5.24
C PRO A 36 4.69 9.72 6.22
N LYS A 37 5.13 10.02 7.45
CA LYS A 37 4.26 10.64 8.47
C LYS A 37 3.57 11.93 7.99
N ARG A 38 4.22 12.69 7.10
CA ARG A 38 3.67 13.93 6.52
C ARG A 38 2.38 13.72 5.71
N MET A 39 2.14 12.54 5.16
CA MET A 39 0.92 12.25 4.40
C MET A 39 -0.26 11.84 5.30
N LEU A 40 -0.01 11.56 6.59
CA LEU A 40 -1.06 11.23 7.54
C LEU A 40 -1.70 12.51 8.07
N ILE A 41 -3.02 12.61 7.88
CA ILE A 41 -3.83 13.68 8.44
C ILE A 41 -4.35 13.16 9.78
N SER A 42 -3.76 13.64 10.87
CA SER A 42 -4.15 13.29 12.24
C SER A 42 -3.83 14.44 13.18
N ASP A 43 -4.78 14.78 14.04
CA ASP A 43 -4.58 15.72 15.16
C ASP A 43 -4.02 15.01 16.42
N TYR A 44 -3.82 13.69 16.34
CA TYR A 44 -3.40 12.83 17.43
C TYR A 44 -1.99 12.28 17.21
N GLU A 45 -1.30 12.01 18.32
CA GLU A 45 -0.01 11.32 18.31
C GLU A 45 -0.15 9.91 17.73
N LEU A 46 0.65 9.62 16.70
CA LEU A 46 0.61 8.35 15.99
C LEU A 46 1.18 7.23 16.87
N LYS A 47 0.35 6.25 17.17
CA LYS A 47 0.70 5.06 17.98
C LYS A 47 0.34 3.78 17.24
N GLU A 48 1.02 2.71 17.61
CA GLU A 48 0.72 1.37 17.15
C GLU A 48 -0.68 0.94 17.63
N GLY A 49 -1.41 0.22 16.79
CA GLY A 49 -2.77 -0.24 17.05
C GLY A 49 -3.89 0.74 16.65
N LEU A 50 -3.57 1.95 16.16
CA LEU A 50 -4.59 2.90 15.72
C LEU A 50 -5.23 2.49 14.39
N GLU A 51 -6.56 2.58 14.32
CA GLU A 51 -7.32 2.36 13.08
C GLU A 51 -7.18 3.58 12.17
N ILE A 52 -6.87 3.34 10.91
CA ILE A 52 -6.79 4.37 9.87
C ILE A 52 -7.83 4.10 8.79
N GLY A 53 -8.35 5.18 8.22
CA GLY A 53 -9.17 5.16 7.01
C GLY A 53 -8.41 5.84 5.87
N LEU A 54 -8.22 5.11 4.78
CA LEU A 54 -7.59 5.60 3.56
C LEU A 54 -8.63 5.63 2.46
N LYS A 55 -8.93 6.82 1.96
CA LYS A 55 -9.74 6.98 0.74
C LYS A 55 -8.79 6.78 -0.44
N MET A 56 -8.85 5.61 -1.07
CA MET A 56 -8.10 5.36 -2.29
C MET A 56 -8.75 6.19 -3.38
N SER A 57 -8.16 7.36 -3.64
CA SER A 57 -8.36 8.06 -4.90
C SER A 57 -7.44 7.41 -5.91
N PHE A 58 -6.28 7.92 -6.34
CA PHE A 58 -5.62 7.25 -7.48
C PHE A 58 -4.09 7.15 -7.39
N ILE A 59 -3.58 5.96 -7.72
CA ILE A 59 -2.17 5.66 -7.94
C ILE A 59 -2.03 5.23 -9.41
N GLU A 60 -1.04 5.76 -10.12
CA GLU A 60 -0.81 5.57 -11.56
C GLU A 60 0.69 5.69 -11.86
N VAL A 61 1.33 5.07 -12.85
CA VAL A 61 0.99 4.08 -13.89
C VAL A 61 2.07 2.98 -13.73
N LEU A 62 1.73 1.68 -13.76
CA LEU A 62 1.32 0.85 -14.92
C LEU A 62 2.39 0.74 -16.05
N SER A 63 3.57 1.30 -15.77
CA SER A 63 4.84 1.34 -16.50
C SER A 63 4.85 1.79 -17.97
N ASP A 64 5.99 2.34 -18.37
CA ASP A 64 6.32 2.72 -19.74
C ASP A 64 6.85 1.55 -20.59
N LYS A 65 7.37 0.47 -19.97
CA LYS A 65 7.59 -0.88 -20.55
C LYS A 65 7.92 -1.88 -19.45
N ILE A 66 7.89 -3.17 -19.81
CA ILE A 66 7.63 -4.27 -18.86
C ILE A 66 8.87 -4.72 -18.09
N ASP A 67 8.66 -5.05 -16.81
CA ASP A 67 9.65 -5.69 -15.97
C ASP A 67 9.87 -7.17 -16.37
N GLU A 68 10.99 -7.46 -17.04
CA GLU A 68 11.34 -8.74 -17.68
C GLU A 68 11.89 -9.81 -16.72
N LYS A 69 12.24 -9.47 -15.49
CA LYS A 69 12.78 -10.41 -14.50
C LYS A 69 11.91 -10.53 -13.26
N TYR A 70 11.08 -9.55 -12.93
CA TYR A 70 9.83 -9.81 -12.24
C TYR A 70 8.95 -10.68 -13.13
N LYS A 71 8.90 -10.43 -14.45
CA LYS A 71 8.52 -11.47 -15.43
C LYS A 71 9.34 -12.76 -15.28
N LYS A 72 10.68 -12.77 -15.30
CA LYS A 72 11.50 -14.01 -15.24
C LYS A 72 11.66 -14.72 -13.89
N ASN A 73 11.33 -14.12 -12.75
CA ASN A 73 11.29 -14.75 -11.43
C ASN A 73 9.83 -14.90 -10.97
N ILE A 74 8.85 -14.23 -11.58
CA ILE A 74 7.56 -14.88 -11.83
C ILE A 74 7.81 -16.14 -12.66
N GLU A 75 8.72 -16.13 -13.65
CA GLU A 75 9.06 -17.29 -14.50
C GLU A 75 9.85 -18.35 -13.73
N ALA A 76 10.85 -18.00 -12.91
CA ALA A 76 11.69 -18.96 -12.21
C ALA A 76 11.16 -19.40 -10.84
N LYS A 77 10.36 -18.56 -10.17
CA LYS A 77 9.58 -18.96 -8.98
C LYS A 77 8.26 -19.66 -9.38
N LYS A 78 7.81 -19.57 -10.64
CA LYS A 78 6.98 -20.61 -11.31
C LYS A 78 7.79 -21.89 -11.46
N GLU A 79 8.99 -21.83 -12.06
CA GLU A 79 9.82 -23.03 -12.31
C GLU A 79 10.25 -23.84 -11.06
N ARG A 80 10.03 -23.37 -9.82
CA ARG A 80 10.55 -24.02 -8.60
C ARG A 80 9.64 -24.10 -7.35
N CYS A 81 8.44 -23.53 -7.33
CA CYS A 81 7.48 -23.74 -6.22
C CYS A 81 6.10 -24.25 -6.71
N GLU A 82 5.97 -24.46 -8.02
CA GLU A 82 5.65 -25.79 -8.59
C GLU A 82 6.70 -26.84 -8.16
#